data_AF-A0A2H9L4D8-F1
#
_entry.id   AF-A0A2H9L4D8-F1
#
_cell.length_a   1.000
_cell.length_b   1.000
_cell.length_c   1.000
_cell.angle_alpha   90.00
_cell.angle_beta   90.00
_cell.angle_gamma   90.00
#
_symmetry.space_group_name_H-M   'P 1'
#
loop_
_entity.id
_entity.type
_entity.pdbx_description
1 polymer ?
#
loop_
_entity_poly.entity_id
_entity_poly.type
_entity_poly.pdbx_seq_one_letter_code
_entity_poly.pdbx_strand_id
1 'polypeptide(L)' 'LFNVRGVSPHQVAIMADSMKGICMRSGVFCAEPGMKFLGIPDGACRASFYLYNTKQEIDVFAETLAAVAKTLGR' A
#
# COMPACT_ATOMS: atom_id res chain seq x y z
N LEU A 1 1.95 8.27 -0.60
CA LEU A 1 1.32 7.34 -1.55
C LEU A 1 2.42 6.48 -2.15
N PHE A 2 2.17 5.20 -2.39
CA PHE A 2 3.15 4.32 -3.02
C PHE A 2 2.45 3.30 -3.90
N ASN A 3 3.17 2.76 -4.89
CA ASN A 3 2.72 1.69 -5.77
C ASN A 3 3.87 0.72 -6.01
N VAL A 4 3.55 -0.56 -6.19
CA VAL A 4 4.48 -1.59 -6.63
C VAL A 4 4.35 -1.70 -8.16
N ARG A 5 5.47 -1.60 -8.89
CA ARG A 5 5.45 -1.64 -10.36
C ARG A 5 4.84 -2.96 -10.84
N GLY A 6 3.94 -2.88 -11.82
CA GLY A 6 3.30 -4.05 -12.42
C GLY A 6 2.25 -4.73 -11.54
N VAL A 7 1.92 -4.18 -10.37
CA VAL A 7 0.97 -4.77 -9.43
C VAL A 7 -0.13 -3.77 -9.09
N SER A 8 -1.38 -4.22 -9.10
CA SER A 8 -2.52 -3.39 -8.70
C SER A 8 -2.43 -3.04 -7.20
N PRO A 9 -2.72 -1.78 -6.80
CA PRO A 9 -2.67 -1.37 -5.39
C PRO A 9 -3.67 -2.16 -4.51
N HIS A 10 -4.76 -2.67 -5.08
CA HIS A 10 -5.70 -3.53 -4.36
C HIS A 10 -5.09 -4.89 -4.02
N GLN A 11 -4.30 -5.48 -4.93
CA GLN A 11 -3.62 -6.76 -4.68
C GLN A 11 -2.55 -6.63 -3.60
N VAL A 12 -1.79 -5.53 -3.61
CA VAL A 12 -0.81 -5.23 -2.56
C VAL A 12 -1.48 -5.16 -1.19
N ALA A 13 -2.61 -4.46 -1.08
CA ALA A 13 -3.34 -4.34 0.18
C ALA A 13 -3.89 -5.68 0.69
N ILE A 14 -4.50 -6.48 -0.19
CA ILE A 14 -5.01 -7.83 0.14
C ILE A 14 -3.87 -8.74 0.60
N MET A 15 -2.72 -8.69 -0.06
CA MET A 15 -1.59 -9.54 0.28
C MET A 15 -0.94 -9.13 1.62
N ALA A 16 -0.77 -7.83 1.87
CA ALA A 16 -0.24 -7.35 3.14
C ALA A 16 -1.12 -7.75 4.33
N ASP A 17 -2.44 -7.66 4.17
CA ASP A 17 -3.43 -8.13 5.14
C ASP A 17 -3.30 -9.65 5.35
N SER A 18 -3.25 -10.43 4.28
CA SER A 18 -3.17 -11.90 4.35
C SER A 18 -1.84 -12.42 4.94
N MET A 19 -0.73 -11.71 4.75
CA MET A 19 0.60 -12.17 5.19
C MET A 19 0.86 -11.88 6.68
N LYS A 20 0.48 -10.68 7.14
CA LYS A 20 0.86 -10.16 8.46
C LYS A 20 -0.23 -9.37 9.18
N GLY A 21 -1.47 -9.37 8.66
CA GLY A 21 -2.58 -8.61 9.23
C GLY A 21 -2.39 -7.09 9.12
N ILE A 22 -1.67 -6.63 8.09
CA ILE A 22 -1.41 -5.20 7.90
C ILE A 22 -2.58 -4.56 7.15
N CYS A 23 -3.34 -3.74 7.88
CA CYS A 23 -4.42 -2.95 7.32
C CYS A 23 -3.90 -1.67 6.65
N MET A 24 -4.19 -1.51 5.37
CA MET A 24 -3.89 -0.32 4.58
C MET A 24 -5.01 -0.02 3.60
N ARG A 25 -5.06 1.20 3.06
CA ARG A 25 -6.09 1.56 2.08
C ARG A 25 -5.51 1.59 0.67
N SER A 26 -6.26 1.03 -0.28
CA SER A 26 -5.99 1.13 -1.71
C SER A 26 -7.13 1.87 -2.44
N GLY A 27 -6.80 2.49 -3.57
CA GLY A 27 -7.74 3.13 -4.48
C GLY A 27 -7.52 4.65 -4.62
N VAL A 28 -8.57 5.36 -5.01
CA VAL A 28 -8.49 6.80 -5.35
C VAL A 28 -8.72 7.75 -4.16
N PHE A 29 -8.99 7.22 -2.96
CA PHE A 29 -9.17 7.98 -1.70
C PHE A 29 -10.15 9.17 -1.80
N CYS A 30 -11.21 9.04 -2.60
CA CYS A 30 -12.15 10.14 -2.88
C CYS A 30 -11.48 11.39 -3.50
N ALA A 31 -10.31 11.22 -4.10
CA ALA A 31 -9.48 12.27 -4.71
C ALA A 31 -9.17 11.94 -6.18
N GLU A 32 -10.16 11.42 -6.91
CA GLU A 32 -10.01 10.95 -8.30
C GLU A 32 -9.39 12.01 -9.25
N PRO A 33 -9.77 13.31 -9.22
CA PRO A 33 -9.11 14.31 -10.07
C PRO A 33 -7.61 14.44 -9.79
N GLY A 34 -7.22 14.37 -8.51
CA GLY A 34 -5.81 14.42 -8.11
C GLY A 34 -5.03 13.19 -8.55
N MET A 35 -5.66 12.01 -8.48
CA MET A 35 -5.05 10.76 -8.96
C MET A 35 -4.82 10.76 -10.47
N LYS A 36 -5.78 11.28 -11.25
CA LYS A 36 -5.63 11.48 -12.70
C LYS A 36 -4.49 12.45 -13.02
N PHE A 37 -4.39 13.56 -12.30
CA PHE A 37 -3.30 14.54 -12.47
C PHE A 37 -1.92 13.92 -12.16
N LEU A 38 -1.82 13.05 -11.15
CA LEU A 38 -0.59 12.34 -10.80
C LEU A 38 -0.23 11.18 -11.74
N GLY A 39 -1.04 10.92 -12.77
CA GLY A 39 -0.81 9.82 -13.71
C GLY A 39 -1.07 8.42 -13.14
N ILE A 40 -1.83 8.33 -12.04
CA ILE A 40 -2.19 7.08 -11.37
C ILE A 40 -3.72 6.98 -11.25
N PRO A 41 -4.47 6.91 -12.38
CA PRO A 41 -5.93 6.97 -12.37
C PRO A 41 -6.59 5.84 -11.57
N ASP A 42 -5.94 4.67 -11.49
CA ASP A 42 -6.40 3.51 -10.71
C ASP A 42 -6.13 3.66 -9.20
N GLY A 43 -5.51 4.77 -8.80
CA GLY A 43 -5.20 5.11 -7.42
C GLY A 43 -3.84 4.57 -6.96
N ALA A 44 -3.70 4.47 -5.64
CA ALA A 44 -2.47 4.01 -5.03
C ALA A 44 -2.71 3.22 -3.75
N CYS A 45 -1.62 2.74 -3.15
CA CYS A 45 -1.59 2.31 -1.76
C CYS A 45 -1.28 3.49 -0.83
N ARG A 46 -1.92 3.51 0.35
CA ARG A 46 -1.65 4.46 1.43
C ARG A 46 -1.63 3.76 2.78
N ALA A 47 -0.48 3.85 3.46
CA ALA A 47 -0.37 3.65 4.89
C ALA A 47 -0.45 5.02 5.58
N SER A 48 -1.23 5.09 6.65
CA SER A 48 -1.44 6.31 7.44
C SER A 48 -1.21 5.97 8.91
N PHE A 49 -0.34 6.74 9.57
CA PHE A 49 0.04 6.52 10.96
C PHE A 49 -0.61 7.55 11.87
N TYR A 50 -0.73 7.21 13.15
CA TYR A 50 -1.20 8.10 14.20
C TYR A 50 -0.41 7.90 15.50
N LEU A 51 -0.80 8.62 16.56
CA LEU A 51 -0.09 8.68 17.85
C LEU A 51 0.15 7.32 18.52
N TYR A 52 -0.70 6.34 18.23
CA TYR A 52 -0.63 5.00 18.82
C TYR A 52 0.26 4.03 18.02
N ASN A 53 0.75 4.42 16.84
CA ASN A 53 1.63 3.55 16.08
C ASN A 53 3.04 3.52 16.65
N THR A 54 3.68 2.36 16.57
CA THR A 54 5.03 2.14 17.09
C THR A 54 6.05 2.00 15.96
N LYS A 55 7.33 2.20 16.28
CA LYS A 55 8.41 1.98 15.30
C LYS A 55 8.48 0.51 14.87
N GLN A 56 8.23 -0.40 15.79
CA GLN A 56 8.20 -1.83 15.54
C GLN A 56 7.11 -2.21 14.53
N GLU A 57 5.93 -1.58 14.60
CA GLU A 57 4.89 -1.76 13.57
C GLU A 57 5.34 -1.27 12.19
N ILE A 58 6.10 -0.17 12.14
CA ILE A 58 6.67 0.36 10.89
C ILE A 58 7.71 -0.60 10.32
N ASP A 59 8.54 -1.22 11.16
CA ASP A 59 9.54 -2.20 10.73
C ASP A 59 8.86 -3.44 10.13
N VAL A 60 7.85 -4.00 10.81
CA VAL A 60 7.04 -5.12 10.29
C VAL A 60 6.33 -4.75 8.99
N PHE A 61 5.82 -3.51 8.89
CA PHE A 61 5.21 -2.99 7.68
C PHE A 61 6.20 -2.95 6.50
N ALA A 62 7.40 -2.41 6.70
CA ALA A 62 8.42 -2.31 5.67
C ALA A 62 8.91 -3.68 5.20
N GLU A 63 9.15 -4.61 6.13
CA GLU A 63 9.53 -5.99 5.82
C GLU A 63 8.45 -6.70 5.00
N THR A 64 7.19 -6.53 5.39
CA THR A 64 6.06 -7.14 4.68
C THR A 64 5.93 -6.58 3.27
N LEU A 65 6.05 -5.26 3.10
CA LEU A 65 6.02 -4.64 1.77
C LEU A 65 7.14 -5.15 0.87
N ALA A 66 8.35 -5.32 1.40
CA ALA A 66 9.46 -5.90 0.63
C ALA A 66 9.15 -7.33 0.19
N ALA A 67 8.55 -8.14 1.08
CA ALA A 67 8.15 -9.50 0.76
C ALA A 67 7.00 -9.55 -0.28
N VAL A 68 6.00 -8.67 -0.16
CA VAL A 68 4.89 -8.53 -1.13
C VAL A 68 5.44 -8.11 -2.50
N ALA A 69 6.32 -7.11 -2.54
CA ALA A 69 6.95 -6.65 -3.77
C ALA A 69 7.76 -7.75 -4.46
N LYS A 70 8.46 -8.60 -3.71
CA LYS A 70 9.19 -9.75 -4.26
C LYS A 70 8.27 -10.86 -4.78
N THR A 71 7.08 -11.01 -4.19
CA THR A 71 6.16 -12.10 -4.54
C THR A 71 5.27 -11.73 -5.73
N LEU A 72 4.80 -10.48 -5.78
CA LEU A 72 3.91 -9.99 -6.85
C LEU A 72 4.65 -9.23 -7.94
N GLY A 73 5.73 -8.52 -7.61
CA GLY A 73 6.57 -7.82 -8.56
C GLY A 73 7.48 -8.81 -9.28
N ARG A 74 7.26 -8.98 -10.58
CA ARG A 74 8.16 -9.68 -11.50
C ARG A 74 9.17 -8.70 -12.09
#